data_AF-A0A353SSA9-F1
#
_entry.id   AF-A0A353SSA9-F1
#
_cell.length_a   1.000
_cell.length_b   1.000
_cell.length_c   1.000
_cell.angle_alpha   90.00
_cell.angle_beta   90.00
_cell.angle_gamma   90.00
#
_symmetry.space_group_name_H-M   'P 1'
#
loop_
_entity.id
_entity.type
_entity.pdbx_description
1 polymer ?
#
loop_
_entity_poly.entity_id
_entity_poly.type
_entity_poly.pdbx_seq_one_letter_code
_entity_poly.pdbx_strand_id
1 'polypeptide(L)' 'VGWRGALATIFFGALLGAAGGILAMRKGGEGLKTAIPFGPYLCVAALLSRYLGGWFWGMLSI' A
#
# COMPACT_ATOMS: atom_id res chain seq x y z
N VAL A 1 9.55 8.83 7.77
CA VAL A 1 8.89 7.55 8.11
C VAL A 1 9.84 6.58 8.83
N GLY A 2 11.17 6.65 8.64
CA GLY A 2 12.14 5.79 9.35
C GLY A 2 12.09 4.34 8.86
N TRP A 3 13.03 3.48 9.29
CA TRP A 3 13.13 2.09 8.77
C TRP A 3 11.90 1.23 9.08
N ARG A 4 11.34 1.37 10.30
CA ARG A 4 10.10 0.69 10.71
C ARG A 4 8.90 1.15 9.88
N GLY A 5 8.70 2.45 9.74
CA GLY A 5 7.58 2.91 8.93
C GLY A 5 7.77 2.62 7.44
N ALA A 6 9.01 2.53 6.93
CA ALA A 6 9.26 2.18 5.52
C ALA A 6 8.76 0.76 5.21
N LEU A 7 8.98 -0.19 6.10
CA LEU A 7 8.42 -1.55 5.97
C LEU A 7 6.89 -1.54 5.98
N ALA A 8 6.28 -0.80 6.91
CA ALA A 8 4.82 -0.64 6.94
C ALA A 8 4.28 0.03 5.66
N THR A 9 4.99 1.05 5.15
CA THR A 9 4.64 1.77 3.92
C THR A 9 4.66 0.85 2.71
N ILE A 10 5.70 0.02 2.57
CA ILE A 10 5.81 -0.94 1.46
C ILE A 10 4.70 -1.99 1.57
N PHE A 11 4.44 -2.51 2.77
CA PHE A 11 3.39 -3.49 3.02
C PHE A 11 2.00 -2.94 2.67
N PHE A 12 1.61 -1.80 3.26
CA PHE A 12 0.33 -1.16 2.97
C PHE A 12 0.24 -0.68 1.51
N GLY A 13 1.34 -0.22 0.93
CA GLY A 13 1.42 0.19 -0.48
C GLY A 13 1.17 -0.98 -1.43
N ALA A 14 1.75 -2.15 -1.14
CA ALA A 14 1.50 -3.38 -1.89
C ALA A 14 0.05 -3.86 -1.72
N LEU A 15 -0.50 -3.78 -0.50
CA LEU A 15 -1.89 -4.17 -0.23
C LEU A 15 -2.89 -3.30 -1.00
N LEU A 16 -2.71 -1.97 -0.93
CA LEU A 16 -3.53 -1.00 -1.65
C LEU A 16 -3.35 -1.10 -3.16
N GLY A 17 -2.11 -1.29 -3.62
CA GLY A 17 -1.79 -1.47 -5.04
C GLY A 17 -2.39 -2.76 -5.61
N ALA A 18 -2.39 -3.85 -4.85
CA ALA A 18 -3.05 -5.10 -5.23
C ALA A 18 -4.57 -4.93 -5.29
N ALA A 19 -5.19 -4.33 -4.26
CA ALA A 19 -6.63 -4.10 -4.25
C ALA A 19 -7.08 -3.16 -5.38
N GLY A 20 -6.39 -2.02 -5.55
CA GLY A 20 -6.64 -1.07 -6.63
C GLY A 20 -6.39 -1.69 -8.02
N GLY A 21 -5.35 -2.52 -8.13
CA GLY A 21 -5.04 -3.29 -9.32
C GLY A 21 -6.12 -4.28 -9.71
N ILE A 22 -6.63 -5.06 -8.76
CA ILE A 22 -7.74 -6.00 -8.98
C ILE A 22 -9.00 -5.23 -9.42
N LEU A 23 -9.31 -4.11 -8.78
CA LEU A 23 -10.45 -3.27 -9.17
C LEU A 23 -10.29 -2.69 -10.58
N ALA A 24 -9.08 -2.25 -10.94
CA ALA A 24 -8.78 -1.75 -12.28
C ALA A 24 -8.88 -2.85 -13.34
N MET A 25 -8.34 -4.05 -13.06
CA MET A 25 -8.44 -5.21 -13.95
C MET A 25 -9.90 -5.62 -14.20
N ARG A 26 -10.77 -5.53 -13.19
CA ARG A 26 -12.21 -5.80 -13.33
C ARG A 26 -12.94 -4.78 -14.20
N LYS A 27 -12.43 -3.54 -14.32
CA LYS A 27 -13.03 -2.48 -15.16
C LYS A 27 -12.43 -2.42 -16.57
N GLY A 28 -11.15 -2.77 -16.73
CA GLY A 28 -10.39 -2.54 -17.97
C GLY A 28 -10.39 -3.68 -18.99
N GLY A 29 -10.75 -4.91 -18.62
CA GLY A 29 -10.72 -6.06 -19.56
C GLY A 29 -9.32 -6.50 -20.02
N GLU A 30 -8.28 -5.67 -19.84
CA GLU A 30 -6.90 -5.95 -20.23
C GLU A 30 -6.15 -6.92 -19.27
N GLY A 31 -6.79 -7.32 -18.18
CA GLY A 31 -6.25 -8.29 -17.23
C GLY A 31 -4.88 -7.88 -16.68
N LEU A 32 -3.97 -8.85 -16.54
CA LEU A 32 -2.61 -8.65 -15.99
C LEU A 32 -1.71 -7.72 -16.82
N LYS A 33 -2.15 -7.27 -18.01
CA LYS A 33 -1.42 -6.29 -18.83
C LYS A 33 -1.65 -4.85 -18.36
N THR A 34 -2.61 -4.63 -17.47
CA THR A 34 -2.89 -3.31 -16.89
C THR A 34 -1.68 -2.86 -16.07
N ALA A 35 -0.97 -1.83 -16.53
CA ALA A 35 0.13 -1.24 -15.78
C ALA A 35 -0.43 -0.53 -14.54
N ILE A 36 -0.35 -1.18 -13.38
CA ILE A 36 -0.79 -0.60 -12.11
C ILE A 36 0.33 0.34 -11.62
N PRO A 37 0.11 1.67 -11.57
CA PRO A 37 1.14 2.58 -11.09
C PRO A 37 1.35 2.36 -9.60
N PHE A 38 2.49 1.80 -9.22
CA PHE A 38 2.79 1.46 -7.82
C PHE A 38 3.10 2.70 -6.96
N GLY A 39 3.60 3.77 -7.58
CA GLY A 39 3.99 5.02 -6.92
C GLY A 39 2.86 5.71 -6.14
N PRO A 40 1.68 5.97 -6.73
CA PRO A 40 0.55 6.59 -6.02
C PRO A 40 0.11 5.80 -4.78
N TYR A 41 0.02 4.48 -4.86
CA TYR A 41 -0.35 3.64 -3.72
C TYR A 41 0.71 3.66 -2.61
N LEU A 42 1.99 3.70 -2.97
CA LEU A 42 3.09 3.90 -2.02
C LEU A 42 3.01 5.25 -1.31
N CYS A 43 2.66 6.33 -2.02
CA CYS A 43 2.50 7.66 -1.40
C CYS A 43 1.36 7.68 -0.38
N VAL A 44 0.21 7.08 -0.71
CA VAL A 44 -0.91 6.95 0.24
C VAL A 44 -0.51 6.10 1.44
N ALA A 45 0.17 4.98 1.21
CA ALA A 45 0.69 4.13 2.28
C ALA A 45 1.75 4.82 3.15
N ALA A 46 2.55 5.71 2.59
CA ALA A 46 3.56 6.47 3.33
C ALA A 46 2.91 7.48 4.28
N LEU A 47 1.83 8.14 3.83
CA LEU A 47 1.01 9.00 4.68
C LEU A 47 0.34 8.19 5.78
N LEU A 48 -0.28 7.06 5.44
CA LEU A 48 -0.87 6.15 6.42
C LEU A 48 0.16 5.68 7.44
N SER A 49 1.36 5.27 7.00
CA SER A 49 2.43 4.87 7.90
C SER A 49 2.91 6.00 8.81
N ARG A 50 2.91 7.25 8.32
CA ARG A 50 3.32 8.41 9.13
C ARG A 50 2.36 8.69 10.29
N TYR A 51 1.06 8.47 10.09
CA TYR A 51 0.01 8.77 11.07
C TYR A 51 -0.47 7.55 11.87
N LEU A 52 -0.67 6.40 11.22
CA LEU A 52 -1.12 5.14 11.84
C LEU A 52 0.05 4.20 12.20
N GLY A 53 1.28 4.52 11.81
CA GLY A 53 2.43 3.64 12.07
C GLY A 53 2.65 3.35 13.55
N GLY A 54 2.44 4.33 14.44
CA GLY A 54 2.55 4.12 15.89
C GLY A 54 1.55 3.09 16.42
N TRP A 55 0.30 3.16 15.98
CA TRP A 55 -0.73 2.18 16.32
C TRP A 55 -0.44 0.80 15.72
N PHE A 56 -0.03 0.75 14.46
CA PHE A 56 0.34 -0.49 13.78
C PHE A 56 1.49 -1.23 14.48
N TRP A 57 2.55 -0.50 14.85
CA TRP A 57 3.68 -1.08 15.58
C TRP A 57 3.31 -1.45 17.02
N GLY A 58 2.41 -0.70 17.67
CA GLY A 58 1.87 -1.04 18.99
C GLY A 58 1.05 -2.33 18.99
N MET A 59 0.25 -2.55 17.95
CA MET A 59 -0.51 -3.79 17.74
C MET A 59 0.39 -5.00 17.49
N LEU A 60 1.52 -4.80 16.79
CA LEU A 60 2.49 -5.85 16.50
C LEU A 60 3.39 -6.19 17.70
N SER A 61 3.46 -5.31 18.71
CA SER A 61 4.26 -5.50 19.92
C SER A 61 3.50 -6.08 21.11
N ILE A 62 2.23 -6.49 20.91
CA ILE A 62 1.43 -7.32 21.82
C ILE A 62 1.77 -8.79 21.57
#